data_AF-A0A3B9SSM9-F1
#
_entry.id   AF-A0A3B9SSM9-F1
#
_cell.length_a   1.000
_cell.length_b   1.000
_cell.length_c   1.000
_cell.angle_alpha   90.00
_cell.angle_beta   90.00
_cell.angle_gamma   90.00
#
_symmetry.space_group_name_H-M   'P 1'
#
loop_
_entity.id
_entity.type
_entity.pdbx_description
1 polymer ?
#
loop_
_entity_poly.entity_id
_entity_poly.type
_entity_poly.pdbx_seq_one_letter_code
_entity_poly.pdbx_strand_id
1 'polypeptide(L)' 'MKLVIATANQGKLKEIKLLINSSFKNKNSIEVLSLSDYPDLPDIIEDGKTFKENAVKKAKIVAADTGCIALADDSGL' A
#
# COMPACT_ATOMS: atom_id res chain seq x y z
N MET A 1 8.51 -9.83 -8.03
CA MET A 1 7.11 -9.71 -7.54
C MET A 1 6.86 -8.24 -7.25
N LYS A 2 5.69 -7.70 -7.59
CA LYS A 2 5.33 -6.30 -7.33
C LYS A 2 4.42 -6.19 -6.11
N LEU A 3 4.74 -5.26 -5.21
CA LEU A 3 3.96 -4.94 -4.02
C LEU A 3 3.67 -3.44 -4.02
N VAL A 4 2.39 -3.06 -4.03
CA VAL A 4 1.96 -1.67 -3.97
C VAL A 4 1.64 -1.29 -2.53
N ILE A 5 2.25 -0.22 -2.02
CA ILE A 5 1.89 0.34 -0.72
C ILE A 5 0.77 1.36 -0.92
N ALA A 6 -0.44 0.96 -0.54
CA ALA A 6 -1.66 1.74 -0.69
C ALA A 6 -1.82 2.78 0.44
N THR A 7 -0.86 3.71 0.52
CA THR A 7 -0.91 4.85 1.45
C THR A 7 -0.47 6.13 0.75
N ALA A 8 -1.17 7.23 1.02
CA ALA A 8 -0.74 8.57 0.61
C ALA A 8 0.28 9.18 1.60
N ASN A 9 0.47 8.57 2.77
CA ASN A 9 1.40 9.06 3.79
C ASN A 9 2.86 8.72 3.41
N GLN A 10 3.60 9.74 3.00
CA GLN A 10 5.01 9.60 2.57
C GLN A 10 5.95 9.11 3.67
N GLY A 11 5.65 9.39 4.95
CA GLY A 11 6.41 8.87 6.08
C GLY A 11 6.27 7.36 6.20
N LYS A 12 5.02 6.87 6.23
CA LYS A 12 4.72 5.44 6.27
C LYS A 12 5.29 4.68 5.08
N LEU A 13 5.19 5.26 3.87
CA LEU A 13 5.76 4.66 2.67
C LEU A 13 7.27 4.40 2.82
N LYS A 14 8.01 5.39 3.34
CA LYS A 14 9.46 5.26 3.58
C LYS A 14 9.77 4.17 4.62
N GLU A 15 9.05 4.17 5.74
CA GLU A 15 9.23 3.18 6.81
C GLU A 15 8.94 1.75 6.32
N ILE A 16 7.82 1.54 5.66
CA ILE A 16 7.42 0.22 5.14
C ILE A 16 8.41 -0.26 4.08
N LYS A 17 8.85 0.62 3.16
CA LYS A 17 9.85 0.28 2.15
C LYS A 17 11.17 -0.15 2.78
N LEU A 18 11.61 0.52 3.85
CA LEU A 18 12.79 0.15 4.62
C LEU A 18 12.63 -1.23 5.28
N LEU A 19 11.48 -1.49 5.93
CA LEU A 19 11.18 -2.77 6.57
C LEU A 19 11.17 -3.93 5.57
N ILE A 20 10.56 -3.76 4.41
CA ILE A 20 10.55 -4.78 3.35
C ILE A 20 11.98 -5.02 2.84
N ASN A 21 12.71 -3.96 2.48
CA ASN A 21 14.06 -4.10 1.96
C ASN A 21 14.99 -4.77 2.97
N SER A 22 14.90 -4.41 4.25
CA SER A 22 15.71 -5.02 5.32
C SER A 22 15.36 -6.50 5.55
N SER A 23 14.08 -6.86 5.48
CA SER A 23 13.59 -8.22 5.76
C SER A 23 13.86 -9.20 4.60
N PHE A 24 13.87 -8.71 3.36
CA PHE A 24 13.95 -9.55 2.15
C PHE A 24 15.27 -9.42 1.37
N LYS A 25 16.28 -8.76 1.96
CA LYS A 25 17.56 -8.34 1.37
C LYS A 25 18.30 -9.34 0.46
N ASN A 26 18.00 -10.64 0.56
CA ASN A 26 18.67 -11.71 -0.21
C ASN A 26 17.73 -12.83 -0.71
N LYS A 27 16.40 -12.71 -0.59
CA LYS A 27 15.50 -13.86 -0.78
C LYS A 27 14.49 -13.75 -1.92
N ASN A 28 14.12 -12.55 -2.36
CA ASN A 28 13.27 -12.34 -3.54
C ASN A 28 13.34 -10.86 -3.97
N SER A 29 13.38 -10.58 -5.27
CA SER A 29 13.23 -9.22 -5.80
C SER A 29 11.76 -8.78 -5.64
N ILE A 30 11.47 -8.12 -4.51
CA ILE A 30 10.19 -7.44 -4.28
C ILE A 30 10.37 -6.00 -4.73
N GLU A 31 9.71 -5.64 -5.81
CA GLU A 31 9.60 -4.27 -6.26
C GLU A 31 8.49 -3.58 -5.48
N VAL A 32 8.86 -2.57 -4.69
CA VAL A 32 7.93 -1.80 -3.87
C VAL A 32 7.51 -0.54 -4.61
N LEU A 33 6.23 -0.51 -4.98
CA LEU A 33 5.53 0.58 -5.66
C LEU A 33 4.63 1.33 -4.68
N SER A 34 4.14 2.49 -5.10
CA SER A 34 3.30 3.41 -4.36
C SER A 34 2.10 3.85 -5.19
N LEU A 35 1.15 4.57 -4.59
CA LEU A 35 0.02 5.13 -5.32
C LEU A 35 0.46 6.10 -6.44
N SER A 36 1.57 6.83 -6.25
CA SER A 36 2.10 7.74 -7.28
C SER A 36 2.64 7.04 -8.53
N ASP A 37 2.90 5.73 -8.47
CA ASP A 37 3.30 4.94 -9.64
C ASP A 37 2.09 4.56 -10.52
N TYR A 38 0.86 4.85 -10.06
CA TYR A 38 -0.39 4.57 -10.75
C TYR A 38 -1.31 5.82 -10.73
N PRO A 39 -1.05 6.81 -11.59
CA PRO A 39 -1.76 8.10 -11.57
C PRO A 39 -3.25 7.99 -11.94
N ASP A 40 -3.66 6.91 -12.61
CA ASP A 40 -5.04 6.68 -13.03
C ASP A 40 -5.88 5.90 -12.00
N LEU A 41 -5.36 5.67 -10.79
CA LEU A 41 -6.12 5.03 -9.72
C LEU A 41 -7.32 5.87 -9.31
N PRO A 42 -8.49 5.25 -9.03
CA PRO A 42 -9.62 5.97 -8.50
C PRO A 42 -9.33 6.52 -7.10
N ASP A 43 -10.00 7.62 -6.75
CA ASP A 43 -9.96 8.16 -5.40
C ASP A 43 -10.48 7.13 -4.39
N ILE A 44 -9.69 6.85 -3.37
CA ILE A 44 -10.05 5.89 -2.34
C ILE A 44 -10.74 6.64 -1.19
N ILE A 45 -12.06 6.49 -1.12
CA ILE A 45 -12.88 7.07 -0.05
C ILE A 45 -12.75 6.21 1.22
N GLU A 46 -12.30 6.81 2.31
CA GLU A 46 -12.18 6.20 3.64
C GLU A 46 -13.43 6.50 4.50
N ASP A 47 -14.51 5.76 4.24
CA ASP A 47 -15.82 5.89 4.90
C ASP A 47 -16.12 4.74 5.90
N GLY A 48 -15.12 3.90 6.16
CA GLY A 48 -15.22 2.81 7.12
C GLY A 48 -15.37 3.32 8.55
N LYS A 49 -16.01 2.51 9.39
CA LYS A 49 -16.21 2.81 10.82
C LYS A 49 -14.97 2.48 11.66
N THR A 50 -14.01 1.75 11.09
CA THR A 50 -12.77 1.36 11.76
C THR A 50 -11.57 1.50 10.84
N PHE A 51 -10.39 1.71 11.42
CA PHE A 51 -9.11 1.72 10.67
C PHE A 51 -8.91 0.43 9.88
N LYS A 52 -9.31 -0.71 10.44
CA LYS A 52 -9.22 -2.01 9.76
C LYS A 52 -10.07 -2.05 8.48
N GLU A 53 -11.29 -1.51 8.52
CA GLU A 53 -12.17 -1.46 7.35
C GLU A 53 -11.57 -0.60 6.25
N ASN A 54 -11.07 0.59 6.59
CA ASN A 54 -10.41 1.49 5.65
C ASN A 54 -9.14 0.89 5.07
N ALA A 55 -8.28 0.27 5.89
CA ALA A 55 -7.08 -0.42 5.43
C ALA A 55 -7.43 -1.55 4.45
N VAL A 56 -8.40 -2.41 4.78
CA VAL A 56 -8.83 -3.49 3.88
C VAL A 56 -9.44 -2.93 2.59
N LYS A 57 -10.25 -1.86 2.67
CA LYS A 57 -10.85 -1.20 1.50
C LYS A 57 -9.77 -0.66 0.56
N LYS A 58 -8.79 0.09 1.10
CA LYS A 58 -7.62 0.58 0.36
C LYS A 58 -6.87 -0.54 -0.36
N ALA A 59 -6.49 -1.59 0.37
CA ALA A 59 -5.73 -2.69 -0.21
C ALA A 59 -6.51 -3.40 -1.33
N LYS A 60 -7.82 -3.61 -1.15
CA LYS A 60 -8.66 -4.27 -2.17
C LYS A 60 -8.80 -3.45 -3.45
N ILE A 61 -9.08 -2.15 -3.34
CA ILE A 61 -9.22 -1.28 -4.51
C ILE A 61 -7.92 -1.26 -5.30
N VAL A 62 -6.80 -0.97 -4.63
CA VAL A 62 -5.49 -0.91 -5.28
C VAL A 62 -5.10 -2.26 -5.89
N ALA A 63 -5.36 -3.39 -5.21
CA ALA A 63 -5.08 -4.69 -5.79
C ALA A 63 -5.94 -4.99 -7.03
N ALA A 64 -7.22 -4.61 -7.00
CA ALA A 64 -8.13 -4.82 -8.12
C ALA A 64 -7.74 -3.98 -9.35
N ASP A 65 -7.41 -2.71 -9.16
CA ASP A 65 -7.08 -1.80 -10.27
C ASP A 65 -5.67 -2.03 -10.84
N THR A 66 -4.70 -2.38 -10.00
CA THR A 66 -3.31 -2.57 -10.45
C THR A 66 -2.97 -4.00 -10.85
N GLY A 67 -3.80 -4.99 -10.46
CA GLY A 67 -3.49 -6.41 -10.58
C GLY A 67 -2.30 -6.89 -9.72
N CYS A 68 -1.77 -6.03 -8.85
CA CYS A 68 -0.62 -6.31 -8.00
C CYS A 68 -1.07 -6.70 -6.58
N ILE A 69 -0.15 -7.30 -5.81
CA ILE A 69 -0.36 -7.42 -4.36
C ILE A 69 -0.33 -6.02 -3.77
N ALA A 70 -1.31 -5.69 -2.91
CA ALA A 70 -1.38 -4.41 -2.23
C ALA A 70 -1.32 -4.57 -0.71
N LEU A 71 -0.53 -3.72 -0.06
CA LEU A 71 -0.48 -3.56 1.39
C LEU A 71 -0.98 -2.16 1.74
N ALA A 72 -1.98 -2.07 2.61
CA ALA A 72 -2.48 -0.81 3.12
C ALA A 72 -2.34 -0.75 4.63
N ASP A 73 -2.22 0.46 5.14
CA ASP A 73 -2.26 0.79 6.55
C ASP A 73 -3.19 2.00 6.74
N ASP A 74 -3.91 2.01 7.85
CA ASP A 74 -4.77 3.13 8.23
C ASP A 74 -4.57 3.52 9.68
N SER A 75 -4.54 4.82 9.95
CA SER A 75 -4.36 5.37 11.29
C SER A 75 -5.03 6.73 11.38
N GLY A 76 -5.51 7.09 12.56
CA GLY A 76 -6.02 8.42 12.88
C GLY A 76 -5.66 8.80 14.32
N LEU A 77 -5.98 10.04 14.69
CA LEU A 77 -5.98 10.51 16.07
C LEU A 77 -7.41 10.48 16.62
#